data_AF-A0A231N178-F1
#
_entry.id   AF-A0A231N178-F1
#
_cell.length_a   1.000
_cell.length_b   1.000
_cell.length_c   1.000
_cell.angle_alpha   90.00
_cell.angle_beta   90.00
_cell.angle_gamma   90.00
#
_symmetry.space_group_name_H-M   'P 1'
#
loop_
_entity.id
_entity.type
_entity.pdbx_description
1 polymer ?
#
loop_
_entity_poly.entity_id
_entity_poly.type
_entity_poly.pdbx_seq_one_letter_code
_entity_poly.pdbx_strand_id
1 'polypeptide(L)'
;MPELPPVIPLFDAPQHLEEGNSLVNQHIAEITLNRVADAAFLYEHAMDWLLESRYSENNYKTYRSELTTFLHWCFDVEQLSPVALSRRGIQRYVDYCLAPPPALIAYRNVAQFVLDKDWGERRPNPLWRPFLGKKTDGVPQPYRLSDKALRTKLAVLSSFYAYLINEEVTERNPAVMWMRHSRFGTGPTPAGPVGEEEEIRVFSDLQWSYVMGTAERLAGEQPERHERTLFLVSLMYGCYLRISEVAARPGFSPVMSQFRRDGKTGIWSFHIPVSKGGKRRTVAVSRELLAALQRYRTYLKLPPLPAPNDNKPLFVRHRAAGRGREQGLLNANLGIRQLRELLDELMAAAAEAAGADGFDQDAAEMRSLTVHSIRHTGITHDINDNGRPLSHVQADAGHDSIDTTSQYLHTGRVERHESAANKRLDRLKP
;
A
#
# COMPACT_ATOMS: atom_id res chain seq x y z
N MET A 1 -6.31 6.16 36.57
CA MET A 1 -6.27 6.17 35.10
C MET A 1 -7.65 5.77 34.61
N PRO A 2 -8.23 6.42 33.58
CA PRO A 2 -9.48 5.93 33.00
C PRO A 2 -9.29 4.49 32.53
N GLU A 3 -10.29 3.65 32.80
CA GLU A 3 -10.27 2.22 32.50
C GLU A 3 -10.23 2.02 30.97
N LEU A 4 -9.26 1.29 30.44
CA LEU A 4 -9.21 0.98 29.01
C LEU A 4 -10.18 -0.15 28.66
N PRO A 5 -10.73 -0.20 27.43
CA PRO A 5 -11.49 -1.36 27.00
C PRO A 5 -10.58 -2.61 26.97
N PRO A 6 -11.15 -3.82 27.08
CA PRO A 6 -10.37 -5.06 27.00
C PRO A 6 -9.78 -5.30 25.61
N VAL A 7 -10.24 -4.55 24.60
CA VAL A 7 -9.66 -4.49 23.26
C VAL A 7 -9.55 -3.04 22.87
N ILE A 8 -8.34 -2.62 22.52
CA ILE A 8 -8.10 -1.28 22.00
C ILE A 8 -8.66 -1.21 20.56
N PRO A 9 -9.66 -0.35 20.29
CA PRO A 9 -10.08 -0.10 18.92
C PRO A 9 -8.94 0.59 18.16
N LEU A 10 -8.76 0.25 16.88
CA LEU A 10 -7.55 0.64 16.14
C LEU A 10 -7.75 1.85 15.22
N PHE A 11 -8.95 2.09 14.71
CA PHE A 11 -9.20 3.11 13.71
C PHE A 11 -10.36 4.01 14.14
N ASP A 12 -10.21 5.33 14.09
CA ASP A 12 -11.28 6.24 14.52
C ASP A 12 -12.31 6.47 13.38
N ALA A 13 -13.12 7.54 13.46
CA ALA A 13 -13.95 8.00 12.35
C ALA A 13 -13.07 8.58 11.22
N PRO A 14 -13.55 8.63 9.96
CA PRO A 14 -12.73 9.02 8.81
C PRO A 14 -12.01 10.36 9.01
N GLN A 15 -12.69 11.36 9.59
CA GLN A 15 -12.14 12.70 9.82
C GLN A 15 -11.02 12.76 10.89
N HIS A 16 -10.89 11.73 11.72
CA HIS A 16 -9.88 11.64 12.80
C HIS A 16 -8.83 10.55 12.53
N LEU A 17 -8.98 9.78 11.45
CA LEU A 17 -8.12 8.63 11.19
C LEU A 17 -6.67 9.08 10.96
N GLU A 18 -6.46 10.17 10.20
CA GLU A 18 -5.13 10.70 9.90
C GLU A 18 -4.48 11.46 11.06
N GLU A 19 -5.25 11.98 12.02
CA GLU A 19 -4.73 12.65 13.22
C GLU A 19 -4.00 11.66 14.14
N GLY A 20 -4.39 10.38 14.06
CA GLY A 20 -3.88 9.30 14.89
C GLY A 20 -4.39 9.40 16.34
N ASN A 21 -4.24 8.30 17.07
CA ASN A 21 -4.60 8.24 18.49
C ASN A 21 -3.37 7.82 19.30
N SER A 22 -2.97 8.62 20.28
CA SER A 22 -1.75 8.38 21.06
C SER A 22 -1.74 7.02 21.76
N LEU A 23 -2.87 6.59 22.31
CA LEU A 23 -3.02 5.29 22.97
C LEU A 23 -2.94 4.13 21.97
N VAL A 24 -3.54 4.29 20.78
CA VAL A 24 -3.45 3.29 19.71
C VAL A 24 -2.02 3.18 19.19
N ASN A 25 -1.36 4.33 18.94
CA ASN A 25 0.01 4.38 18.46
C ASN A 25 0.97 3.72 19.47
N GLN A 26 0.79 3.98 20.76
CA GLN A 26 1.56 3.32 21.81
C GLN A 26 1.31 1.81 21.82
N HIS A 27 0.04 1.39 21.77
CA HIS A 27 -0.33 -0.02 21.75
C HIS A 27 0.29 -0.78 20.54
N ILE A 28 0.21 -0.19 19.34
CA ILE A 28 0.81 -0.76 18.13
C ILE A 28 2.34 -0.78 18.22
N ALA A 29 2.97 0.26 18.79
CA ALA A 29 4.41 0.27 19.02
C ALA A 29 4.84 -0.85 19.99
N GLU A 30 4.10 -1.06 21.07
CA GLU A 30 4.36 -2.13 22.04
C GLU A 30 4.21 -3.52 21.40
N ILE A 31 3.17 -3.74 20.58
CA ILE A 31 3.00 -4.98 19.80
C ILE A 31 4.19 -5.17 18.85
N THR A 32 4.58 -4.11 18.14
CA THR A 32 5.66 -4.15 17.15
C THR A 32 7.00 -4.54 17.79
N LEU A 33 7.28 -4.01 18.98
CA LEU A 33 8.53 -4.28 19.69
C LEU A 33 8.57 -5.67 20.33
N ASN A 34 7.43 -6.18 20.81
CA ASN A 34 7.43 -7.34 21.71
C ASN A 34 6.76 -8.61 21.16
N ARG A 35 5.92 -8.50 20.12
CA ARG A 35 5.07 -9.62 19.66
C ARG A 35 5.14 -9.83 18.15
N VAL A 36 4.78 -8.82 17.37
CA VAL A 36 4.60 -8.93 15.91
C VAL A 36 5.36 -7.81 15.21
N ALA A 37 6.56 -8.12 14.71
CA ALA A 37 7.54 -7.14 14.21
C ALA A 37 7.03 -6.24 13.06
N ASP A 38 6.04 -6.69 12.30
CA ASP A 38 5.42 -5.96 11.18
C ASP A 38 4.04 -5.37 11.53
N ALA A 39 3.64 -5.34 12.81
CA ALA A 39 2.33 -4.84 13.21
C ALA A 39 2.11 -3.36 12.84
N ALA A 40 3.08 -2.48 13.11
CA ALA A 40 2.99 -1.07 12.71
C ALA A 40 2.84 -0.90 11.20
N PHE A 41 3.57 -1.71 10.42
CA PHE A 41 3.51 -1.67 8.96
C PHE A 41 2.13 -2.12 8.43
N LEU A 42 1.57 -3.20 8.99
CA LEU A 42 0.25 -3.69 8.59
C LEU A 42 -0.89 -2.80 9.09
N TYR A 43 -0.71 -2.15 10.24
CA TYR A 43 -1.61 -1.13 10.74
C TYR A 43 -1.69 0.08 9.80
N GLU A 44 -0.54 0.56 9.31
CA GLU A 44 -0.46 1.65 8.33
C GLU A 44 -1.19 1.30 7.03
N HIS A 45 -0.97 0.10 6.49
CA HIS A 45 -1.71 -0.38 5.31
C HIS A 45 -3.22 -0.50 5.55
N ALA A 46 -3.65 -0.92 6.74
CA ALA A 46 -5.06 -0.95 7.09
C ALA A 46 -5.66 0.46 7.20
N MET A 47 -4.91 1.45 7.68
CA MET A 47 -5.31 2.85 7.66
C MET A 47 -5.46 3.38 6.23
N ASP A 48 -4.46 3.18 5.39
CA ASP A 48 -4.46 3.62 3.99
C ASP A 48 -5.67 3.04 3.25
N TRP A 49 -5.94 1.74 3.38
CA TRP A 49 -7.10 1.10 2.75
C TRP A 49 -8.44 1.63 3.29
N LEU A 50 -8.53 1.93 4.59
CA LEU A 50 -9.74 2.52 5.16
C LEU A 50 -9.97 3.95 4.64
N LEU A 51 -8.92 4.73 4.39
CA LEU A 51 -9.02 6.08 3.84
C LEU A 51 -9.57 6.08 2.41
N GLU A 52 -9.31 5.05 1.61
CA GLU A 52 -9.92 4.89 0.27
C GLU A 52 -11.46 4.81 0.35
N SER A 53 -11.98 4.27 1.45
CA SER A 53 -13.43 4.16 1.70
C SER A 53 -14.03 5.33 2.48
N ARG A 54 -13.28 6.43 2.71
CA ARG A 54 -13.72 7.56 3.57
C ARG A 54 -15.01 8.23 3.13
N TYR A 55 -15.32 8.18 1.83
CA TYR A 55 -16.54 8.76 1.25
C TYR A 55 -17.75 7.81 1.26
N SER A 56 -17.56 6.53 1.64
CA SER A 56 -18.63 5.56 1.81
C SER A 56 -18.77 5.19 3.28
N GLU A 57 -19.60 5.93 4.02
CA GLU A 57 -19.71 5.83 5.47
C GLU A 57 -20.10 4.40 5.94
N ASN A 58 -20.99 3.73 5.19
CA ASN A 58 -21.44 2.37 5.52
C ASN A 58 -20.32 1.32 5.30
N ASN A 59 -19.56 1.45 4.20
CA ASN A 59 -18.43 0.57 3.93
C ASN A 59 -17.32 0.79 4.96
N TYR A 60 -16.96 2.05 5.21
CA TYR A 60 -15.96 2.42 6.21
C TYR A 60 -16.27 1.83 7.59
N LYS A 61 -17.50 2.01 8.09
CA LYS A 61 -17.91 1.49 9.40
C LYS A 61 -17.76 -0.02 9.49
N THR A 62 -18.15 -0.73 8.43
CA THR A 62 -18.06 -2.18 8.33
C THR A 62 -16.59 -2.62 8.28
N TYR A 63 -15.81 -2.09 7.34
CA TYR A 63 -14.40 -2.41 7.16
C TYR A 63 -13.59 -2.17 8.43
N ARG A 64 -13.79 -1.00 9.05
CA ARG A 64 -13.18 -0.65 10.33
C ARG A 64 -13.46 -1.67 11.42
N SER A 65 -14.73 -2.06 11.59
CA SER A 65 -15.13 -2.97 12.66
C SER A 65 -14.51 -4.35 12.47
N GLU A 66 -14.51 -4.85 11.23
CA GLU A 66 -13.98 -6.18 10.94
C GLU A 66 -12.45 -6.22 10.96
N LEU A 67 -11.78 -5.18 10.47
CA LEU A 67 -10.33 -5.06 10.58
C LEU A 67 -9.87 -4.93 12.03
N THR A 68 -10.55 -4.13 12.84
CA THR A 68 -10.22 -4.01 14.27
C THR A 68 -10.29 -5.37 14.96
N THR A 69 -11.36 -6.13 14.71
CA THR A 69 -11.54 -7.47 15.31
C THR A 69 -10.45 -8.44 14.85
N PHE A 70 -10.14 -8.43 13.56
CA PHE A 70 -9.15 -9.32 12.97
C PHE A 70 -7.72 -9.01 13.39
N LEU A 71 -7.31 -7.74 13.35
CA LEU A 71 -5.97 -7.32 13.74
C LEU A 71 -5.74 -7.50 15.23
N HIS A 72 -6.74 -7.25 16.08
CA HIS A 72 -6.66 -7.61 17.50
C HIS A 72 -6.42 -9.11 17.69
N TRP A 73 -7.17 -9.97 16.99
CA TRP A 73 -6.93 -11.42 17.07
C TRP A 73 -5.53 -11.80 16.60
N CYS A 74 -5.04 -11.23 15.50
CA CYS A 74 -3.68 -11.49 15.00
C CYS A 74 -2.61 -11.02 15.99
N PHE A 75 -2.71 -9.79 16.49
CA PHE A 75 -1.65 -9.13 17.24
C PHE A 75 -1.65 -9.47 18.74
N ASP A 76 -2.82 -9.53 19.37
CA ASP A 76 -2.92 -9.73 20.82
C ASP A 76 -3.17 -11.19 21.19
N VAL A 77 -4.01 -11.89 20.42
CA VAL A 77 -4.44 -13.25 20.75
C VAL A 77 -3.47 -14.29 20.19
N GLU A 78 -3.27 -14.31 18.89
CA GLU A 78 -2.37 -15.28 18.23
C GLU A 78 -0.91 -14.85 18.20
N GLN A 79 -0.65 -13.54 18.34
CA GLN A 79 0.69 -12.94 18.23
C GLN A 79 1.40 -13.35 16.92
N LEU A 80 0.64 -13.35 15.83
CA LEU A 80 1.09 -13.76 14.51
C LEU A 80 0.80 -12.65 13.50
N SER A 81 1.75 -12.42 12.61
CA SER A 81 1.56 -11.50 11.49
C SER A 81 0.37 -11.93 10.62
N PRO A 82 -0.57 -11.01 10.30
CA PRO A 82 -1.62 -11.23 9.31
C PRO A 82 -1.11 -11.81 7.99
N VAL A 83 0.08 -11.45 7.51
CA VAL A 83 0.62 -11.97 6.23
C VAL A 83 1.19 -13.38 6.34
N ALA A 84 1.43 -13.87 7.56
CA ALA A 84 1.88 -15.23 7.81
C ALA A 84 0.71 -16.25 7.92
N LEU A 85 -0.54 -15.78 7.89
CA LEU A 85 -1.70 -16.65 8.04
C LEU A 85 -1.88 -17.58 6.84
N SER A 86 -2.08 -18.86 7.14
CA SER A 86 -2.56 -19.86 6.18
C SER A 86 -4.09 -19.98 6.26
N ARG A 87 -4.68 -20.78 5.35
CA ARG A 87 -6.09 -21.19 5.45
C ARG A 87 -6.45 -21.75 6.85
N ARG A 88 -5.54 -22.52 7.47
CA ARG A 88 -5.74 -23.03 8.84
C ARG A 88 -5.75 -21.92 9.88
N GLY A 89 -4.96 -20.87 9.67
CA GLY A 89 -5.01 -19.66 10.49
C GLY A 89 -6.37 -18.98 10.41
N ILE A 90 -6.92 -18.81 9.20
CA ILE A 90 -8.27 -18.25 9.03
C ILE A 90 -9.34 -19.13 9.69
N GLN A 91 -9.20 -20.46 9.67
CA GLN A 91 -10.11 -21.32 10.42
C GLN A 91 -10.09 -21.00 11.93
N ARG A 92 -8.91 -20.82 12.53
CA ARG A 92 -8.82 -20.44 13.95
C ARG A 92 -9.45 -19.07 14.23
N TYR A 93 -9.31 -18.11 13.32
CA TYR A 93 -10.00 -16.82 13.42
C TYR A 93 -11.52 -16.97 13.36
N VAL A 94 -12.02 -17.85 12.49
CA VAL A 94 -13.45 -18.17 12.40
C VAL A 94 -13.95 -18.81 13.69
N ASP A 95 -13.21 -19.75 14.26
CA ASP A 95 -13.55 -20.39 15.54
C ASP A 95 -13.59 -19.37 16.68
N TYR A 96 -12.62 -18.44 16.72
CA TYR A 96 -12.61 -17.31 17.64
C TYR A 96 -13.83 -16.39 17.46
N CYS A 97 -14.23 -16.12 16.22
CA CYS A 97 -15.43 -15.31 15.95
C CYS A 97 -16.73 -16.03 16.31
N LEU A 98 -16.78 -17.36 16.26
CA LEU A 98 -17.95 -18.16 16.63
C LEU A 98 -18.09 -18.30 18.15
N ALA A 99 -16.96 -18.36 18.86
CA ALA A 99 -16.89 -18.51 20.31
C ALA A 99 -15.93 -17.50 20.94
N PRO A 100 -16.23 -16.18 20.87
CA PRO A 100 -15.36 -15.17 21.45
C PRO A 100 -15.37 -15.22 22.98
N PRO A 101 -14.29 -14.81 23.66
CA PRO A 101 -14.26 -14.70 25.11
C PRO A 101 -15.41 -13.82 25.65
N PRO A 102 -16.10 -14.18 26.75
CA PRO A 102 -17.25 -13.43 27.26
C PRO A 102 -16.97 -11.94 27.53
N ALA A 103 -15.74 -11.62 27.97
CA ALA A 103 -15.31 -10.25 28.22
C ALA A 103 -15.33 -9.36 26.95
N LEU A 104 -15.34 -9.97 25.76
CA LEU A 104 -15.32 -9.32 24.46
C LEU A 104 -16.71 -9.20 23.81
N ILE A 105 -17.77 -9.55 24.55
CA ILE A 105 -19.15 -9.52 24.07
C ILE A 105 -19.87 -8.36 24.75
N ALA A 106 -20.29 -7.36 23.96
CA ALA A 106 -21.22 -6.34 24.41
C ALA A 106 -22.65 -6.73 24.05
N TYR A 107 -23.62 -6.17 24.78
CA TYR A 107 -25.06 -6.32 24.52
C TYR A 107 -25.74 -4.98 24.21
N ARG A 108 -24.93 -3.98 23.84
CA ARG A 108 -25.35 -2.67 23.35
C ARG A 108 -24.27 -2.16 22.39
N ASN A 109 -24.70 -1.47 21.33
CA ASN A 109 -23.78 -0.81 20.43
C ASN A 109 -23.32 0.52 21.07
N VAL A 110 -22.02 0.78 21.09
CA VAL A 110 -21.41 2.02 21.59
C VAL A 110 -20.29 2.45 20.64
N ALA A 111 -19.97 3.74 20.62
CA ALA A 111 -18.88 4.25 19.80
C ALA A 111 -17.52 3.62 20.19
N GLN A 112 -16.64 3.38 19.22
CA GLN A 112 -15.28 2.89 19.47
C GLN A 112 -14.42 3.91 20.22
N PHE A 113 -14.58 5.19 19.91
CA PHE A 113 -13.85 6.30 20.53
C PHE A 113 -14.83 7.35 21.06
N VAL A 114 -14.48 7.95 22.21
CA VAL A 114 -15.24 9.01 22.87
C VAL A 114 -14.34 10.22 23.11
N LEU A 115 -14.91 11.42 23.07
CA LEU A 115 -14.17 12.64 23.41
C LEU A 115 -14.00 12.72 24.93
N ASP A 116 -12.76 12.75 25.39
CA ASP A 116 -12.43 13.10 26.76
C ASP A 116 -12.50 14.62 26.92
N LYS A 117 -13.50 15.09 27.66
CA LYS A 117 -13.78 16.53 27.80
C LYS A 117 -12.70 17.26 28.61
N ASP A 118 -11.96 16.56 29.46
CA ASP A 118 -10.96 17.16 30.34
C ASP A 118 -9.67 17.45 29.56
N TRP A 119 -9.36 16.62 28.57
CA TRP A 119 -8.13 16.71 27.77
C TRP A 119 -8.37 17.20 26.34
N GLY A 120 -9.63 17.24 25.88
CA GLY A 120 -9.99 17.58 24.51
C GLY A 120 -9.56 16.51 23.49
N GLU A 121 -9.17 15.32 23.94
CA GLU A 121 -8.64 14.24 23.11
C GLU A 121 -9.66 13.12 22.93
N ARG A 122 -9.65 12.45 21.77
CA ARG A 122 -10.45 11.24 21.57
C ARG A 122 -9.74 10.04 22.21
N ARG A 123 -10.46 9.24 22.98
CA ARG A 123 -9.93 8.06 23.67
C ARG A 123 -10.74 6.80 23.35
N PRO A 124 -10.11 5.60 23.35
CA PRO A 124 -10.81 4.33 23.33
C PRO A 124 -11.97 4.29 24.33
N ASN A 125 -13.16 3.92 23.87
CA ASN A 125 -14.32 3.82 24.73
C ASN A 125 -14.21 2.59 25.64
N PRO A 126 -14.18 2.74 26.97
CA PRO A 126 -14.04 1.62 27.92
C PRO A 126 -15.15 0.57 27.82
N LEU A 127 -16.32 0.97 27.31
CA LEU A 127 -17.49 0.13 27.16
C LEU A 127 -17.56 -0.60 25.81
N TRP A 128 -16.68 -0.27 24.86
CA TRP A 128 -16.70 -0.87 23.54
C TRP A 128 -16.15 -2.29 23.56
N ARG A 129 -16.74 -3.17 22.73
CA ARG A 129 -16.33 -4.56 22.55
C ARG A 129 -16.48 -4.96 21.07
N PRO A 130 -15.64 -5.86 20.54
CA PRO A 130 -15.68 -6.24 19.13
C PRO A 130 -16.86 -7.14 18.75
N PHE A 131 -17.46 -7.86 19.70
CA PHE A 131 -18.59 -8.75 19.44
C PHE A 131 -19.88 -8.21 20.05
N LEU A 132 -20.96 -8.23 19.28
CA LEU A 132 -22.28 -7.79 19.72
C LEU A 132 -23.23 -8.99 19.88
N GLY A 133 -23.61 -9.27 21.12
CA GLY A 133 -24.66 -10.22 21.48
C GLY A 133 -26.07 -9.63 21.37
N LYS A 134 -27.08 -10.48 21.43
CA LYS A 134 -28.49 -10.07 21.41
C LYS A 134 -29.09 -10.09 22.81
N LYS A 135 -30.08 -9.24 23.04
CA LYS A 135 -30.98 -9.31 24.20
C LYS A 135 -32.38 -9.65 23.72
N THR A 136 -33.07 -10.49 24.48
CA THR A 136 -34.52 -10.74 24.34
C THR A 136 -35.13 -10.37 25.68
N ASP A 137 -36.11 -9.48 25.68
CA ASP A 137 -36.77 -8.97 26.90
C ASP A 137 -35.78 -8.45 27.97
N GLY A 138 -34.72 -7.78 27.52
CA GLY A 138 -33.67 -7.24 28.40
C GLY A 138 -32.62 -8.25 28.86
N VAL A 139 -32.84 -9.56 28.63
CA VAL A 139 -31.96 -10.65 29.06
C VAL A 139 -30.91 -10.96 27.99
N PRO A 140 -29.60 -10.92 28.33
CA PRO A 140 -28.52 -11.35 27.45
C PRO A 140 -28.71 -12.79 26.96
N GLN A 141 -28.67 -12.98 25.65
CA GLN A 141 -28.73 -14.31 25.03
C GLN A 141 -27.31 -14.86 24.80
N PRO A 142 -27.15 -16.19 24.69
CA PRO A 142 -25.91 -16.78 24.21
C PRO A 142 -25.49 -16.17 22.88
N TYR A 143 -24.21 -15.84 22.75
CA TYR A 143 -23.69 -15.27 21.52
C TYR A 143 -23.86 -16.22 20.35
N ARG A 144 -24.34 -15.69 19.22
CA ARG A 144 -24.47 -16.42 17.96
C ARG A 144 -24.08 -15.50 16.81
N LEU A 145 -23.08 -15.93 16.06
CA LEU A 145 -22.70 -15.31 14.80
C LEU A 145 -23.52 -15.95 13.67
N SER A 146 -24.25 -15.14 12.90
CA SER A 146 -24.99 -15.66 11.74
C SER A 146 -24.06 -15.91 10.56
N ASP A 147 -24.45 -16.82 9.67
CA ASP A 147 -23.71 -17.09 8.43
C ASP A 147 -23.57 -15.84 7.55
N LYS A 148 -24.59 -14.97 7.53
CA LYS A 148 -24.53 -13.67 6.84
C LYS A 148 -23.40 -12.79 7.42
N ALA A 149 -23.33 -12.67 8.74
CA ALA A 149 -22.31 -11.85 9.40
C ALA A 149 -20.90 -12.45 9.25
N LEU A 150 -20.77 -13.78 9.32
CA LEU A 150 -19.50 -14.47 9.07
C LEU A 150 -19.02 -14.29 7.63
N ARG A 151 -19.93 -14.37 6.65
CA ARG A 151 -19.62 -14.10 5.24
C ARG A 151 -19.16 -12.66 5.03
N THR A 152 -19.80 -11.68 5.68
CA THR A 152 -19.36 -10.28 5.64
C THR A 152 -17.95 -10.12 6.22
N LYS A 153 -17.65 -10.69 7.39
CA LYS A 153 -16.30 -10.70 7.98
C LYS A 153 -15.24 -11.16 6.97
N LEU A 154 -15.46 -12.33 6.39
CA LEU A 154 -14.49 -12.93 5.48
C LEU A 154 -14.40 -12.23 4.12
N ALA A 155 -15.50 -11.64 3.64
CA ALA A 155 -15.48 -10.81 2.45
C ALA A 155 -14.63 -9.54 2.66
N VAL A 156 -14.77 -8.86 3.81
CA VAL A 156 -13.93 -7.72 4.16
C VAL A 156 -12.46 -8.13 4.25
N LEU A 157 -12.16 -9.24 4.94
CA LEU A 157 -10.78 -9.73 5.01
C LEU A 157 -10.24 -10.11 3.64
N SER A 158 -11.05 -10.74 2.79
CA SER A 158 -10.70 -11.04 1.41
C SER A 158 -10.33 -9.77 0.65
N SER A 159 -11.14 -8.73 0.69
CA SER A 159 -10.84 -7.46 0.04
C SER A 159 -9.59 -6.79 0.62
N PHE A 160 -9.40 -6.85 1.94
CA PHE A 160 -8.18 -6.35 2.57
C PHE A 160 -6.94 -7.13 2.12
N TYR A 161 -7.00 -8.46 2.05
CA TYR A 161 -5.91 -9.26 1.52
C TYR A 161 -5.67 -9.03 0.03
N ALA A 162 -6.71 -8.73 -0.74
CA ALA A 162 -6.57 -8.36 -2.15
C ALA A 162 -5.85 -7.01 -2.29
N TYR A 163 -6.24 -6.01 -1.50
CA TYR A 163 -5.48 -4.77 -1.32
C TYR A 163 -4.03 -5.04 -0.91
N LEU A 164 -3.77 -5.90 0.09
CA LEU A 164 -2.41 -6.25 0.49
C LEU A 164 -1.62 -7.00 -0.59
N ILE A 165 -2.28 -7.73 -1.50
CA ILE A 165 -1.63 -8.35 -2.66
C ILE A 165 -1.28 -7.28 -3.69
N ASN A 166 -2.21 -6.36 -3.96
CA ASN A 166 -2.00 -5.25 -4.86
C ASN A 166 -0.91 -4.29 -4.36
N GLU A 167 -0.79 -4.12 -3.04
CA GLU A 167 0.31 -3.42 -2.37
C GLU A 167 1.58 -4.28 -2.24
N GLU A 168 1.55 -5.51 -2.76
CA GLU A 168 2.58 -6.53 -2.69
C GLU A 168 3.09 -6.79 -1.26
N VAL A 169 2.25 -6.58 -0.26
CA VAL A 169 2.48 -6.87 1.16
C VAL A 169 2.33 -8.37 1.44
N THR A 170 1.55 -9.09 0.64
CA THR A 170 1.44 -10.56 0.67
C THR A 170 1.21 -11.09 -0.74
N GLU A 171 1.40 -12.39 -0.95
CA GLU A 171 1.14 -13.06 -2.24
C GLU A 171 -0.11 -13.94 -2.18
N ARG A 172 -0.74 -14.03 -1.00
CA ARG A 172 -1.80 -15.01 -0.74
C ARG A 172 -2.96 -14.34 -0.04
N ASN A 173 -4.15 -14.73 -0.46
CA ASN A 173 -5.41 -14.36 0.18
C ASN A 173 -5.98 -15.57 0.94
N PRO A 174 -5.56 -15.81 2.19
CA PRO A 174 -6.00 -16.97 2.95
C PRO A 174 -7.50 -16.92 3.26
N ALA A 175 -8.12 -15.73 3.26
CA ALA A 175 -9.56 -15.56 3.45
C ALA A 175 -10.37 -16.12 2.26
N VAL A 176 -9.98 -15.79 1.02
CA VAL A 176 -10.57 -16.38 -0.20
C VAL A 176 -10.37 -17.89 -0.23
N MET A 177 -9.15 -18.35 0.06
CA MET A 177 -8.84 -19.78 0.09
C MET A 177 -9.72 -20.51 1.10
N TRP A 178 -9.95 -19.91 2.27
CA TRP A 178 -10.85 -20.48 3.27
C TRP A 178 -12.30 -20.51 2.78
N MET A 179 -12.81 -19.40 2.23
CA MET A 179 -14.20 -19.31 1.73
C MET A 179 -14.48 -20.36 0.66
N ARG A 180 -13.61 -20.52 -0.33
CA ARG A 180 -13.74 -21.51 -1.43
C ARG A 180 -13.85 -22.96 -0.94
N HIS A 181 -13.23 -23.29 0.19
CA HIS A 181 -13.22 -24.64 0.76
C HIS A 181 -14.07 -24.77 2.04
N SER A 182 -14.99 -23.83 2.27
CA SER A 182 -15.92 -23.82 3.40
C SER A 182 -17.35 -24.14 2.94
N ARG A 183 -18.32 -24.14 3.87
CA ARG A 183 -19.75 -24.21 3.55
C ARG A 183 -20.27 -23.02 2.70
N PHE A 184 -19.45 -21.99 2.53
CA PHE A 184 -19.72 -20.85 1.64
C PHE A 184 -19.10 -21.03 0.24
N GLY A 185 -18.41 -22.14 0.00
CA GLY A 185 -17.88 -22.49 -1.31
C GLY A 185 -19.04 -22.83 -2.23
N THR A 186 -19.32 -21.97 -3.19
CA THR A 186 -20.04 -22.39 -4.39
C THR A 186 -19.07 -23.24 -5.23
N GLY A 187 -19.54 -24.32 -5.86
CA GLY A 187 -18.81 -24.96 -6.97
C GLY A 187 -18.45 -23.94 -8.06
N PRO A 188 -17.67 -24.28 -9.11
CA PRO A 188 -17.15 -23.31 -10.07
C PRO A 188 -18.31 -22.48 -10.63
N THR A 189 -18.48 -21.29 -10.05
CA THR A 189 -19.52 -20.35 -10.44
C THR A 189 -18.84 -19.50 -11.49
N PRO A 190 -19.44 -19.31 -12.67
CA PRO A 190 -18.93 -18.30 -13.59
C PRO A 190 -18.86 -16.98 -12.83
N ALA A 191 -17.80 -16.23 -13.05
CA ALA A 191 -17.70 -14.83 -12.66
C ALA A 191 -19.07 -14.15 -12.84
N GLY A 192 -19.70 -13.79 -11.73
CA GLY A 192 -20.96 -13.05 -11.66
C GLY A 192 -20.78 -11.98 -10.60
N PRO A 193 -21.31 -10.76 -10.84
CA PRO A 193 -20.57 -9.51 -10.70
C PRO A 193 -20.23 -9.21 -9.24
N VAL A 194 -19.05 -9.68 -8.85
CA VAL A 194 -18.32 -9.26 -7.66
C VAL A 194 -16.98 -8.78 -8.22
N GLY A 195 -17.02 -7.58 -8.81
CA GLY A 195 -15.90 -6.96 -9.52
C GLY A 195 -15.53 -7.70 -10.79
N GLU A 196 -15.08 -6.97 -11.80
CA GLU A 196 -14.05 -7.49 -12.68
C GLU A 196 -12.98 -8.19 -11.81
N GLU A 197 -12.34 -9.26 -12.30
CA GLU A 197 -11.05 -9.68 -11.72
C GLU A 197 -10.28 -8.40 -11.40
N GLU A 198 -9.86 -8.17 -10.14
CA GLU A 198 -9.20 -6.92 -9.74
C GLU A 198 -7.98 -6.73 -10.65
N GLU A 199 -8.21 -6.07 -11.78
CA GLU A 199 -7.27 -5.93 -12.86
C GLU A 199 -6.21 -4.98 -12.34
N ILE A 200 -4.94 -5.34 -12.53
CA ILE A 200 -3.83 -4.51 -12.09
C ILE A 200 -4.00 -3.15 -12.76
N ARG A 201 -4.39 -2.15 -11.98
CA ARG A 201 -4.72 -0.83 -12.50
C ARG A 201 -3.46 -0.07 -12.86
N VAL A 202 -3.19 0.03 -14.15
CA VAL A 202 -2.05 0.74 -14.75
C VAL A 202 -2.53 1.92 -15.57
N PHE A 203 -1.67 2.91 -15.76
CA PHE A 203 -1.89 3.97 -16.74
C PHE A 203 -1.68 3.38 -18.14
N SER A 204 -2.51 3.78 -19.12
CA SER A 204 -2.17 3.56 -20.54
C SER A 204 -1.01 4.44 -20.97
N ASP A 205 -0.39 4.18 -22.12
CA ASP A 205 0.67 5.02 -22.69
C ASP A 205 0.26 6.50 -22.81
N LEU A 206 -0.97 6.74 -23.25
CA LEU A 206 -1.51 8.09 -23.37
C LEU A 206 -1.62 8.77 -22.00
N GLN A 207 -2.23 8.07 -21.03
CA GLN A 207 -2.41 8.61 -19.68
C GLN A 207 -1.06 8.84 -19.00
N TRP A 208 -0.09 7.93 -19.18
CA TRP A 208 1.27 8.06 -18.66
C TRP A 208 2.01 9.25 -19.29
N SER A 209 1.82 9.49 -20.59
CA SER A 209 2.32 10.68 -21.29
C SER A 209 1.79 11.97 -20.65
N TYR A 210 0.48 12.04 -20.32
CA TYR A 210 -0.08 13.17 -19.57
C TYR A 210 0.54 13.33 -18.18
N VAL A 211 0.77 12.24 -17.44
CA VAL A 211 1.44 12.28 -16.13
C VAL A 211 2.83 12.88 -16.24
N MET A 212 3.66 12.38 -17.16
CA MET A 212 5.04 12.85 -17.34
C MET A 212 5.10 14.28 -17.89
N GLY A 213 4.29 14.61 -18.90
CA GLY A 213 4.22 15.96 -19.47
C GLY A 213 3.72 16.99 -18.45
N THR A 214 2.74 16.62 -17.61
CA THR A 214 2.27 17.48 -16.52
C THR A 214 3.33 17.67 -15.45
N ALA A 215 4.08 16.61 -15.09
CA ALA A 215 5.16 16.71 -14.12
C ALA A 215 6.27 17.67 -14.59
N GLU A 216 6.64 17.59 -15.88
CA GLU A 216 7.63 18.49 -16.48
C GLU A 216 7.16 19.94 -16.51
N ARG A 217 5.89 20.16 -16.90
CA ARG A 217 5.27 21.50 -16.92
C ARG A 217 5.22 22.12 -15.52
N LEU A 218 4.74 21.38 -14.53
CA LEU A 218 4.67 21.83 -13.14
C LEU A 218 6.07 22.15 -12.58
N ALA A 219 7.09 21.35 -12.92
CA ALA A 219 8.47 21.61 -12.55
C ALA A 219 9.03 22.88 -13.21
N GLY A 220 8.59 23.23 -14.42
CA GLY A 220 8.93 24.50 -15.07
C GLY A 220 8.24 25.72 -14.46
N GLU A 221 6.97 25.59 -14.08
CA GLU A 221 6.16 26.69 -13.53
C GLU A 221 6.46 26.99 -12.05
N GLN A 222 6.62 25.94 -11.24
CA GLN A 222 6.83 26.01 -9.79
C GLN A 222 7.96 25.05 -9.37
N PRO A 223 9.21 25.32 -9.80
CA PRO A 223 10.35 24.44 -9.61
C PRO A 223 10.64 24.15 -8.14
N GLU A 224 10.39 25.12 -7.25
CA GLU A 224 10.49 24.99 -5.80
C GLU A 224 9.54 23.98 -5.19
N ARG A 225 8.55 23.48 -5.91
CA ARG A 225 7.67 22.43 -5.43
C ARG A 225 7.78 21.17 -6.26
N HIS A 226 7.96 21.30 -7.57
CA HIS A 226 7.69 20.22 -8.51
C HIS A 226 8.93 19.62 -9.20
N GLU A 227 10.13 20.21 -9.06
CA GLU A 227 11.36 19.51 -9.48
C GLU A 227 11.54 18.19 -8.71
N ARG A 228 11.16 18.17 -7.43
CA ARG A 228 11.09 16.94 -6.64
C ARG A 228 9.95 16.02 -7.06
N THR A 229 8.81 16.55 -7.49
CA THR A 229 7.65 15.75 -7.93
C THR A 229 7.99 15.02 -9.21
N LEU A 230 8.59 15.71 -10.17
CA LEU A 230 9.09 15.13 -11.40
C LEU A 230 10.12 14.03 -11.11
N PHE A 231 11.11 14.31 -10.25
CA PHE A 231 12.09 13.29 -9.89
C PHE A 231 11.47 12.09 -9.15
N LEU A 232 10.49 12.33 -8.28
CA LEU A 232 9.78 11.29 -7.53
C LEU A 232 9.03 10.34 -8.47
N VAL A 233 8.24 10.87 -9.39
CA VAL A 233 7.48 10.03 -10.34
C VAL A 233 8.42 9.27 -11.28
N SER A 234 9.49 9.91 -11.77
CA SER A 234 10.52 9.23 -12.58
C SER A 234 11.20 8.09 -11.83
N LEU A 235 11.55 8.32 -10.57
CA LEU A 235 12.21 7.31 -9.74
C LEU A 235 11.29 6.15 -9.38
N MET A 236 10.04 6.42 -9.01
CA MET A 236 9.08 5.38 -8.69
C MET A 236 8.76 4.51 -9.90
N TYR A 237 8.55 5.12 -11.07
CA TYR A 237 8.33 4.41 -12.33
C TYR A 237 9.57 3.60 -12.75
N GLY A 238 10.73 4.25 -12.85
CA GLY A 238 11.94 3.65 -13.41
C GLY A 238 12.64 2.64 -12.50
N CYS A 239 12.30 2.57 -11.21
CA CYS A 239 12.84 1.58 -10.28
C CYS A 239 11.75 0.72 -9.60
N TYR A 240 10.50 0.84 -10.06
CA TYR A 240 9.33 0.14 -9.52
C TYR A 240 9.22 0.32 -7.99
N LEU A 241 9.49 1.50 -7.45
CA LEU A 241 9.62 1.63 -5.99
C LEU A 241 8.25 1.70 -5.34
N ARG A 242 8.13 1.09 -4.15
CA ARG A 242 7.03 1.44 -3.24
C ARG A 242 7.31 2.82 -2.66
N ILE A 243 6.28 3.61 -2.39
CA ILE A 243 6.44 4.94 -1.78
C ILE A 243 7.23 4.89 -0.46
N SER A 244 7.03 3.82 0.33
CA SER A 244 7.72 3.62 1.61
C SER A 244 9.22 3.34 1.48
N GLU A 245 9.70 2.97 0.29
CA GLU A 245 11.12 2.74 -0.03
C GLU A 245 11.86 4.06 -0.37
N VAL A 246 11.11 5.13 -0.63
CA VAL A 246 11.62 6.47 -0.94
C VAL A 246 11.18 7.55 0.05
N ALA A 247 10.45 7.17 1.08
CA ALA A 247 9.97 8.06 2.15
C ALA A 247 10.79 7.94 3.43
N ALA A 248 10.86 9.03 4.20
CA ALA A 248 11.30 8.98 5.58
C ALA A 248 10.30 8.22 6.46
N ARG A 249 10.80 7.29 7.29
CA ARG A 249 10.01 6.57 8.29
C ARG A 249 10.88 6.21 9.50
N PRO A 250 10.31 5.83 10.65
CA PRO A 250 11.11 5.41 11.81
C PRO A 250 12.14 4.34 11.43
N GLY A 251 13.42 4.59 11.72
CA GLY A 251 14.52 3.67 11.41
C GLY A 251 15.00 3.67 9.95
N PHE A 252 14.42 4.48 9.05
CA PHE A 252 14.85 4.54 7.65
C PHE A 252 14.72 5.95 7.06
N SER A 253 15.82 6.47 6.50
CA SER A 253 15.87 7.78 5.84
C SER A 253 16.60 7.63 4.49
N PRO A 254 15.92 7.89 3.36
CA PRO A 254 16.50 7.67 2.04
C PRO A 254 17.53 8.74 1.66
N VAL A 255 18.65 8.34 1.05
CA VAL A 255 19.79 9.23 0.77
C VAL A 255 20.33 9.06 -0.64
N MET A 256 21.01 10.10 -1.12
CA MET A 256 21.58 10.16 -2.48
C MET A 256 22.60 9.04 -2.77
N SER A 257 23.35 8.58 -1.76
CA SER A 257 24.28 7.43 -1.87
C SER A 257 23.60 6.06 -2.06
N GLN A 258 22.27 6.01 -2.11
CA GLN A 258 21.54 4.86 -2.64
C GLN A 258 21.75 4.71 -4.15
N PHE A 259 21.99 5.80 -4.89
CA PHE A 259 22.51 5.70 -6.25
C PHE A 259 23.99 5.34 -6.19
N ARG A 260 24.33 4.16 -6.70
CA ARG A 260 25.67 3.61 -6.67
C ARG A 260 26.17 3.35 -8.07
N ARG A 261 27.39 3.80 -8.33
CA ARG A 261 28.14 3.47 -9.53
C ARG A 261 29.08 2.32 -9.22
N ASP A 262 28.95 1.23 -9.96
CA ASP A 262 29.93 0.16 -9.91
C ASP A 262 31.27 0.64 -10.49
N GLY A 263 32.35 0.48 -9.73
CA GLY A 263 33.67 1.03 -10.10
C GLY A 263 34.32 0.34 -11.31
N LYS A 264 33.91 -0.89 -11.64
CA LYS A 264 34.50 -1.68 -12.73
C LYS A 264 33.73 -1.53 -14.03
N THR A 265 32.41 -1.62 -13.95
CA THR A 265 31.48 -1.60 -15.09
C THR A 265 30.97 -0.20 -15.39
N GLY A 266 31.04 0.73 -14.42
CA GLY A 266 30.47 2.06 -14.53
C GLY A 266 28.95 2.11 -14.49
N ILE A 267 28.28 0.98 -14.28
CA ILE A 267 26.82 0.85 -14.26
C ILE A 267 26.28 1.54 -13.01
N TRP A 268 25.25 2.36 -13.19
CA TRP A 268 24.50 2.97 -12.10
C TRP A 268 23.34 2.07 -11.67
N SER A 269 23.13 2.02 -10.37
CA SER A 269 22.04 1.28 -9.77
C SER A 269 21.48 2.00 -8.55
N PHE A 270 20.22 1.74 -8.24
CA PHE A 270 19.56 2.26 -7.05
C PHE A 270 19.46 1.16 -6.00
N HIS A 271 20.14 1.36 -4.86
CA HIS A 271 20.23 0.41 -3.77
C HIS A 271 19.12 0.62 -2.74
N ILE A 272 18.33 -0.43 -2.50
CA ILE A 272 17.22 -0.45 -1.55
C ILE A 272 17.66 -1.28 -0.34
N PRO A 273 18.01 -0.65 0.79
CA PRO A 273 18.63 -1.35 1.92
C PRO A 273 17.62 -2.13 2.78
N VAL A 274 16.33 -1.78 2.71
CA VAL A 274 15.25 -2.47 3.43
C VAL A 274 13.99 -2.47 2.56
N SER A 275 13.61 -3.64 2.05
CA SER A 275 12.31 -3.90 1.46
C SER A 275 11.45 -4.81 2.34
N LYS A 276 10.29 -5.25 1.83
CA LYS A 276 9.46 -6.30 2.43
C LYS A 276 10.32 -7.51 2.87
N GLY A 277 10.09 -7.99 4.08
CA GLY A 277 10.82 -9.12 4.68
C GLY A 277 12.27 -8.82 5.07
N GLY A 278 12.69 -7.55 5.09
CA GLY A 278 14.07 -7.14 5.42
C GLY A 278 15.09 -7.43 4.32
N LYS A 279 14.63 -7.79 3.12
CA LYS A 279 15.50 -8.09 1.98
C LYS A 279 16.12 -6.80 1.43
N ARG A 280 17.33 -6.95 0.89
CA ARG A 280 18.05 -5.89 0.17
C ARG A 280 17.96 -6.19 -1.31
N ARG A 281 17.70 -5.17 -2.13
CA ARG A 281 17.75 -5.30 -3.58
C ARG A 281 18.37 -4.08 -4.23
N THR A 282 18.78 -4.24 -5.48
CA THR A 282 19.43 -3.18 -6.25
C THR A 282 18.79 -3.19 -7.63
N VAL A 283 18.36 -2.02 -8.10
CA VAL A 283 17.66 -1.86 -9.36
C VAL A 283 18.58 -1.18 -10.37
N ALA A 284 18.64 -1.67 -11.60
CA ALA A 284 19.42 -1.02 -12.64
C ALA A 284 18.81 0.36 -12.97
N VAL A 285 19.65 1.40 -13.06
CA VAL A 285 19.19 2.77 -13.36
C VAL A 285 19.29 3.01 -14.86
N SER A 286 18.16 3.32 -15.49
CA SER A 286 18.10 3.66 -16.92
C SER A 286 18.81 5.00 -17.20
N ARG A 287 19.15 5.24 -18.48
CA ARG A 287 19.78 6.51 -18.89
C ARG A 287 18.89 7.72 -18.61
N GLU A 288 17.58 7.58 -18.85
CA GLU A 288 16.61 8.64 -18.60
C GLU A 288 16.43 8.90 -17.10
N LEU A 289 16.38 7.86 -16.27
CA LEU A 289 16.33 8.04 -14.83
C LEU A 289 17.62 8.69 -14.29
N LEU A 290 18.78 8.35 -14.86
CA LEU A 290 20.04 9.00 -14.52
C LEU A 290 20.03 10.49 -14.91
N ALA A 291 19.45 10.84 -16.06
CA ALA A 291 19.28 12.22 -16.49
C ALA A 291 18.31 12.99 -15.57
N ALA A 292 17.20 12.36 -15.15
CA ALA A 292 16.28 12.94 -14.17
C ALA A 292 16.95 13.19 -12.82
N LEU A 293 17.80 12.26 -12.34
CA LEU A 293 18.63 12.46 -11.15
C LEU A 293 19.57 13.66 -11.30
N GLN A 294 20.26 13.77 -12.43
CA GLN A 294 21.17 14.88 -12.71
C GLN A 294 20.45 16.23 -12.73
N ARG A 295 19.28 16.29 -13.38
CA ARG A 295 18.41 17.47 -13.39
C ARG A 295 18.05 17.90 -11.98
N TYR A 296 17.50 16.97 -11.19
CA TYR A 296 17.07 17.26 -9.83
C TYR A 296 18.22 17.69 -8.91
N ARG A 297 19.38 17.01 -9.00
CA ARG A 297 20.57 17.38 -8.21
C ARG A 297 21.12 18.74 -8.60
N THR A 298 21.12 19.07 -9.90
CA THR A 298 21.54 20.39 -10.39
C THR A 298 20.59 21.48 -9.89
N TYR A 299 19.27 21.22 -9.88
CA TYR A 299 18.29 22.10 -9.27
C TYR A 299 18.57 22.36 -7.79
N LEU A 300 18.95 21.31 -7.04
CA LEU A 300 19.39 21.41 -5.63
C LEU A 300 20.78 22.05 -5.45
N LYS A 301 21.43 22.51 -6.53
CA LYS A 301 22.80 23.07 -6.55
C LYS A 301 23.85 22.07 -6.05
N LEU A 302 23.65 20.79 -6.33
CA LEU A 302 24.55 19.69 -6.02
C LEU A 302 25.30 19.23 -7.27
N PRO A 303 26.43 18.52 -7.12
CA PRO A 303 27.08 17.84 -8.24
C PRO A 303 26.08 16.90 -8.94
N PRO A 304 26.02 16.84 -10.28
CA PRO A 304 24.98 16.11 -11.01
C PRO A 304 24.90 14.62 -10.67
N LEU A 305 26.01 14.00 -10.29
CA LEU A 305 26.07 12.61 -9.84
C LEU A 305 26.48 12.54 -8.37
N PRO A 306 25.88 11.63 -7.57
CA PRO A 306 26.21 11.50 -6.16
C PRO A 306 27.57 10.84 -5.94
N ALA A 307 28.25 11.27 -4.88
CA ALA A 307 29.42 10.58 -4.36
C ALA A 307 29.00 9.33 -3.55
N PRO A 308 29.87 8.31 -3.40
CA PRO A 308 29.54 7.10 -2.64
C PRO A 308 29.10 7.32 -1.18
N ASN A 309 29.49 8.45 -0.58
CA ASN A 309 29.16 8.86 0.79
C ASN A 309 28.22 10.07 0.83
N ASP A 310 27.48 10.34 -0.24
CA ASP A 310 26.49 11.42 -0.29
C ASP A 310 25.28 11.10 0.61
N ASN A 311 25.32 11.59 1.85
CA ASN A 311 24.26 11.40 2.85
C ASN A 311 23.14 12.44 2.73
N LYS A 312 23.06 13.20 1.64
CA LYS A 312 21.98 14.16 1.44
C LYS A 312 20.65 13.41 1.27
N PRO A 313 19.55 13.94 1.84
CA PRO A 313 18.21 13.40 1.64
C PRO A 313 17.86 13.24 0.17
N LEU A 314 17.10 12.20 -0.16
CA LEU A 314 16.61 11.98 -1.51
C LEU A 314 15.54 13.02 -1.89
N PHE A 315 14.66 13.39 -0.95
CA PHE A 315 13.59 14.38 -1.16
C PHE A 315 13.55 15.39 -0.02
N VAL A 316 13.97 16.63 -0.27
CA VAL A 316 14.08 17.68 0.76
C VAL A 316 12.76 18.42 1.01
N ARG A 317 12.59 18.94 2.24
CA ARG A 317 11.51 19.86 2.61
C ARG A 317 11.84 21.30 2.18
N HIS A 318 10.83 22.09 1.83
CA HIS A 318 10.99 23.53 1.54
C HIS A 318 10.79 24.44 2.76
N ARG A 319 10.25 23.91 3.86
CA ARG A 319 10.06 24.63 5.13
C ARG A 319 10.54 23.76 6.29
N ALA A 320 11.22 24.39 7.25
CA ALA A 320 11.57 23.75 8.51
C ALA A 320 10.29 23.31 9.25
N ALA A 321 10.34 22.17 9.95
CA ALA A 321 9.21 21.73 10.75
C ALA A 321 8.86 22.77 11.82
N GLY A 322 7.58 23.15 11.93
CA GLY A 322 7.11 24.13 12.90
C GLY A 322 7.05 23.58 14.34
N ARG A 323 7.00 22.25 14.53
CA ARG A 323 7.04 21.51 15.81
C ARG A 323 7.62 20.10 15.60
N GLY A 324 8.15 19.46 16.66
CA GLY A 324 8.64 18.07 16.65
C GLY A 324 10.17 17.93 16.72
N ARG A 325 10.70 16.69 16.76
CA ARG A 325 12.16 16.41 16.92
C ARG A 325 13.05 16.94 15.78
N GLU A 326 12.46 17.37 14.67
CA GLU A 326 13.15 17.92 13.49
C GLU A 326 12.89 19.44 13.29
N GLN A 327 12.45 20.14 14.34
CA GLN A 327 12.23 21.59 14.30
C GLN A 327 13.51 22.32 13.84
N GLY A 328 13.41 23.16 12.82
CA GLY A 328 14.55 23.91 12.27
C GLY A 328 15.41 23.18 11.21
N LEU A 329 15.20 21.88 10.96
CA LEU A 329 15.94 21.15 9.92
C LEU A 329 15.26 21.31 8.55
N LEU A 330 15.86 22.14 7.68
CA LEU A 330 15.44 22.30 6.28
C LEU A 330 15.75 21.07 5.41
N ASN A 331 16.75 20.26 5.80
CA ASN A 331 17.26 19.13 5.03
C ASN A 331 16.82 17.77 5.60
N ALA A 332 15.53 17.61 5.93
CA ALA A 332 14.96 16.32 6.29
C ALA A 332 14.19 15.72 5.11
N ASN A 333 14.18 14.39 5.02
CA ASN A 333 13.36 13.71 4.02
C ASN A 333 11.86 13.99 4.24
N LEU A 334 11.10 13.94 3.14
CA LEU A 334 9.64 13.90 3.19
C LEU A 334 9.16 12.53 3.69
N GLY A 335 8.13 12.55 4.54
CA GLY A 335 7.45 11.33 4.97
C GLY A 335 6.48 10.79 3.91
N ILE A 336 5.95 9.60 4.14
CA ILE A 336 5.05 8.88 3.20
C ILE A 336 3.87 9.77 2.78
N ARG A 337 3.17 10.36 3.74
CA ARG A 337 2.02 11.25 3.49
C ARG A 337 2.37 12.41 2.55
N GLN A 338 3.51 13.07 2.76
CA GLN A 338 3.90 14.23 1.97
C GLN A 338 4.29 13.85 0.53
N LEU A 339 4.94 12.70 0.35
CA LEU A 339 5.24 12.19 -0.99
C LEU A 339 3.95 11.77 -1.71
N ARG A 340 2.99 11.17 -0.98
CA ARG A 340 1.69 10.77 -1.53
C ARG A 340 0.90 11.97 -2.00
N GLU A 341 0.81 13.02 -1.18
CA GLU A 341 0.18 14.30 -1.53
C GLU A 341 0.75 14.89 -2.83
N LEU A 342 2.09 14.86 -3.02
CA LEU A 342 2.71 15.37 -4.25
C LEU A 342 2.33 14.57 -5.51
N LEU A 343 2.15 13.26 -5.37
CA LEU A 343 1.79 12.38 -6.48
C LEU A 343 0.30 12.43 -6.76
N ASP A 344 -0.56 12.49 -5.73
CA ASP A 344 -2.00 12.66 -5.88
C ASP A 344 -2.32 13.99 -6.58
N GLU A 345 -1.64 15.07 -6.21
CA GLU A 345 -1.75 16.37 -6.90
C GLU A 345 -1.31 16.29 -8.36
N LEU A 346 -0.20 15.59 -8.65
CA LEU A 346 0.28 15.38 -10.01
C LEU A 346 -0.75 14.60 -10.85
N MET A 347 -1.24 13.47 -10.33
CA MET A 347 -2.20 12.62 -11.03
C MET A 347 -3.52 13.34 -11.28
N ALA A 348 -4.01 14.10 -10.29
CA ALA A 348 -5.20 14.93 -10.46
C ALA A 348 -4.99 15.98 -11.57
N ALA A 349 -3.87 16.72 -11.54
CA ALA A 349 -3.56 17.72 -12.56
C ALA A 349 -3.40 17.11 -13.97
N ALA A 350 -2.84 15.90 -14.06
CA ALA A 350 -2.71 15.18 -15.33
C ALA A 350 -4.07 14.73 -15.87
N ALA A 351 -4.97 14.27 -15.00
CA ALA A 351 -6.34 13.93 -15.38
C ALA A 351 -7.14 15.15 -15.85
N GLU A 352 -6.97 16.30 -15.19
CA GLU A 352 -7.59 17.55 -15.66
C GLU A 352 -7.04 17.98 -17.03
N ALA A 353 -5.73 17.82 -17.27
CA ALA A 353 -5.13 18.12 -18.57
C ALA A 353 -5.69 17.20 -19.68
N ALA A 354 -5.79 15.90 -19.42
CA ALA A 354 -6.40 14.95 -20.36
C ALA A 354 -7.87 15.29 -20.66
N GLY A 355 -8.65 15.64 -19.63
CA GLY A 355 -10.04 16.06 -19.80
C GLY A 355 -10.18 17.36 -20.60
N ALA A 356 -9.30 18.34 -20.36
CA ALA A 356 -9.28 19.59 -21.11
C ALA A 356 -9.02 19.40 -22.61
N ASP A 357 -8.25 18.36 -22.98
CA ASP A 357 -7.98 17.96 -24.36
C ASP A 357 -9.05 17.04 -24.96
N GLY A 358 -10.14 16.77 -24.22
CA GLY A 358 -11.30 15.99 -24.67
C GLY A 358 -11.25 14.49 -24.37
N PHE A 359 -10.27 14.03 -23.59
CA PHE A 359 -10.14 12.63 -23.17
C PHE A 359 -10.88 12.36 -21.85
N ASP A 360 -12.20 12.60 -21.83
CA ASP A 360 -13.02 12.53 -20.60
C ASP A 360 -13.00 11.14 -19.94
N GLN A 361 -12.98 10.07 -20.73
CA GLN A 361 -12.96 8.70 -20.22
C GLN A 361 -11.61 8.37 -19.57
N ASP A 362 -10.49 8.67 -20.24
CA ASP A 362 -9.15 8.52 -19.68
C ASP A 362 -8.98 9.36 -18.41
N ALA A 363 -9.46 10.60 -18.42
CA ALA A 363 -9.42 11.47 -17.24
C ALA A 363 -10.21 10.88 -16.07
N ALA A 364 -11.36 10.25 -16.31
CA ALA A 364 -12.14 9.58 -15.26
C ALA A 364 -11.40 8.34 -14.71
N GLU A 365 -10.78 7.55 -15.58
CA GLU A 365 -9.96 6.40 -15.20
C GLU A 365 -8.75 6.83 -14.36
N MET A 366 -8.00 7.84 -14.82
CA MET A 366 -6.85 8.41 -14.12
C MET A 366 -7.20 8.87 -12.70
N ARG A 367 -8.37 9.49 -12.50
CA ARG A 367 -8.85 9.90 -11.16
C ARG A 367 -9.15 8.72 -10.22
N SER A 368 -9.28 7.51 -10.76
CA SER A 368 -9.46 6.28 -9.98
C SER A 368 -8.15 5.53 -9.66
N LEU A 369 -7.04 5.94 -10.28
CA LEU A 369 -5.72 5.37 -10.06
C LEU A 369 -5.09 5.92 -8.79
N THR A 370 -4.18 5.15 -8.20
CA THR A 370 -3.48 5.52 -6.97
C THR A 370 -1.98 5.64 -7.22
N VAL A 371 -1.24 6.15 -6.23
CA VAL A 371 0.23 6.17 -6.27
C VAL A 371 0.84 4.80 -6.57
N HIS A 372 0.18 3.71 -6.16
CA HIS A 372 0.68 2.37 -6.45
C HIS A 372 0.60 2.04 -7.94
N SER A 373 -0.40 2.58 -8.66
CA SER A 373 -0.53 2.41 -10.10
C SER A 373 0.73 2.87 -10.86
N ILE A 374 1.50 3.84 -10.35
CA ILE A 374 2.79 4.24 -10.95
C ILE A 374 3.78 3.09 -10.99
N ARG A 375 3.88 2.32 -9.90
CA ARG A 375 4.76 1.14 -9.82
C ARG A 375 4.29 0.06 -10.77
N HIS A 376 2.99 -0.26 -10.75
CA HIS A 376 2.40 -1.26 -11.64
C HIS A 376 2.62 -0.90 -13.11
N THR A 377 2.42 0.36 -13.46
CA THR A 377 2.66 0.90 -14.80
C THR A 377 4.12 0.74 -15.19
N GLY A 378 5.07 1.08 -14.31
CA GLY A 378 6.49 0.86 -14.56
C GLY A 378 6.83 -0.60 -14.85
N ILE A 379 6.28 -1.54 -14.06
CA ILE A 379 6.51 -2.98 -14.27
C ILE A 379 5.90 -3.45 -15.59
N THR A 380 4.63 -3.10 -15.84
CA THR A 380 3.91 -3.44 -17.07
C THR A 380 4.62 -2.91 -18.31
N HIS A 381 4.96 -1.62 -18.33
CA HIS A 381 5.59 -1.01 -19.50
C HIS A 381 6.97 -1.59 -19.77
N ASP A 382 7.76 -1.86 -18.71
CA ASP A 382 9.11 -2.37 -18.91
C ASP A 382 9.11 -3.83 -19.42
N ILE A 383 8.09 -4.62 -19.05
CA ILE A 383 7.90 -5.98 -19.56
C ILE A 383 7.35 -5.95 -21.00
N ASN A 384 6.26 -5.23 -21.23
CA ASN A 384 5.50 -5.34 -22.48
C ASN A 384 6.03 -4.40 -23.58
N ASP A 385 6.47 -3.20 -23.23
CA ASP A 385 6.85 -2.18 -24.23
C ASP A 385 8.37 -2.16 -24.45
N ASN A 386 9.15 -2.27 -23.37
CA ASN A 386 10.61 -2.33 -23.45
C ASN A 386 11.16 -3.75 -23.64
N GLY A 387 10.30 -4.78 -23.55
CA GLY A 387 10.68 -6.17 -23.75
C GLY A 387 11.71 -6.69 -22.74
N ARG A 388 11.78 -6.13 -21.52
CA ARG A 388 12.74 -6.61 -20.52
C ARG A 388 12.40 -8.04 -20.09
N PRO A 389 13.41 -8.91 -19.95
CA PRO A 389 13.18 -10.26 -19.46
C PRO A 389 12.47 -10.28 -18.10
N LEU A 390 11.43 -11.10 -17.98
CA LEU A 390 10.59 -11.20 -16.77
C LEU A 390 11.42 -11.46 -15.49
N SER A 391 12.47 -12.28 -15.59
CA SER A 391 13.38 -12.57 -14.48
C SER A 391 14.19 -11.34 -14.02
N HIS A 392 14.53 -10.43 -14.94
CA HIS A 392 15.21 -9.18 -14.59
C HIS A 392 14.25 -8.23 -13.88
N VAL A 393 13.04 -8.07 -14.42
CA VAL A 393 12.01 -7.21 -13.81
C VAL A 393 11.59 -7.75 -12.44
N GLN A 394 11.43 -9.07 -12.28
CA GLN A 394 11.16 -9.70 -10.99
C GLN A 394 12.21 -9.34 -9.94
N ALA A 395 13.50 -9.46 -10.29
CA ALA A 395 14.60 -9.18 -9.38
C ALA A 395 14.64 -7.69 -8.96
N ASP A 396 14.42 -6.79 -9.92
CA ASP A 396 14.40 -5.35 -9.69
C ASP A 396 13.17 -4.90 -8.90
N ALA A 397 11.99 -5.43 -9.21
CA ALA A 397 10.74 -5.19 -8.49
C ALA A 397 10.80 -5.75 -7.06
N GLY A 398 11.57 -6.82 -6.84
CA GLY A 398 11.72 -7.50 -5.56
C GLY A 398 10.59 -8.47 -5.26
N HIS A 399 10.03 -9.12 -6.29
CA HIS A 399 8.99 -10.13 -6.15
C HIS A 399 9.58 -11.48 -5.76
N ASP A 400 9.01 -12.13 -4.75
CA ASP A 400 9.50 -13.42 -4.25
C ASP A 400 9.16 -14.57 -5.22
N SER A 401 8.05 -14.47 -5.94
CA SER A 401 7.67 -15.40 -7.00
C SER A 401 7.66 -14.75 -8.38
N ILE A 402 8.06 -15.52 -9.39
CA ILE A 402 7.87 -15.17 -10.81
C ILE A 402 6.38 -15.06 -11.15
N ASP A 403 5.52 -15.79 -10.43
CA ASP A 403 4.06 -15.77 -10.63
C ASP A 403 3.49 -14.37 -10.37
N THR A 404 4.03 -13.65 -9.38
CA THR A 404 3.65 -12.27 -9.09
C THR A 404 3.98 -11.35 -10.26
N THR A 405 5.18 -11.49 -10.83
CA THR A 405 5.58 -10.71 -12.01
C THR A 405 4.83 -11.13 -13.28
N SER A 406 4.42 -12.39 -13.39
CA SER A 406 3.71 -12.89 -14.58
C SER A 406 2.31 -12.29 -14.74
N GLN A 407 1.73 -11.73 -13.67
CA GLN A 407 0.43 -11.06 -13.72
C GLN A 407 0.46 -9.80 -14.59
N TYR A 408 1.63 -9.22 -14.84
CA TYR A 408 1.81 -8.01 -15.65
C TYR A 408 2.02 -8.30 -17.15
N LEU A 409 1.99 -9.58 -17.58
CA LEU A 409 2.18 -9.95 -18.98
C LEU A 409 0.88 -9.81 -19.79
N HIS A 410 0.87 -8.93 -20.79
CA HIS A 410 -0.23 -8.81 -21.74
C HIS A 410 -0.11 -9.79 -22.91
N THR A 411 0.01 -11.10 -22.65
CA THR A 411 0.17 -12.06 -23.76
C THR A 411 -1.16 -12.45 -24.41
N GLY A 412 -1.51 -11.76 -25.49
CA GLY A 412 -2.64 -12.14 -26.34
C GLY A 412 -2.43 -13.53 -26.97
N ARG A 413 -3.52 -14.25 -27.30
CA ARG A 413 -3.43 -15.51 -28.06
C ARG A 413 -2.74 -15.33 -29.42
N VAL A 414 -2.91 -14.16 -30.04
CA VAL A 414 -2.34 -13.80 -31.35
C VAL A 414 -0.83 -13.57 -31.23
N GLU A 415 -0.39 -12.76 -30.27
CA GLU A 415 1.03 -12.51 -30.02
C GLU A 415 1.81 -13.78 -29.66
N ARG A 416 1.21 -14.68 -28.86
CA ARG A 416 1.79 -16.02 -28.58
C ARG A 416 1.91 -16.88 -29.83
N HIS A 417 0.98 -16.74 -30.77
CA HIS A 417 1.03 -17.45 -32.04
C HIS A 417 2.12 -16.87 -32.95
N GLU A 418 2.19 -15.55 -33.08
CA GLU A 418 3.18 -14.85 -33.91
C GLU A 418 4.61 -15.06 -33.41
N SER A 419 4.85 -14.95 -32.09
CA SER A 419 6.16 -15.22 -31.49
C SER A 419 6.60 -16.68 -31.66
N ALA A 420 5.66 -17.62 -31.74
CA ALA A 420 5.95 -19.03 -32.00
C ALA A 420 6.09 -19.35 -33.50
N ALA A 421 5.49 -18.55 -34.39
CA ALA A 421 5.37 -18.85 -35.82
C ALA A 421 6.73 -19.06 -36.51
N ASN A 422 7.75 -18.31 -36.10
CA ASN A 422 9.09 -18.36 -36.68
C ASN A 422 10.07 -19.25 -35.88
N LYS A 423 9.56 -20.09 -34.97
CA LYS A 423 10.41 -20.96 -34.13
C LYS A 423 11.07 -22.05 -34.97
N ARG A 424 12.33 -21.82 -35.34
CA ARG A 424 13.16 -22.82 -36.02
C ARG A 424 13.41 -24.03 -35.10
N LEU A 425 13.04 -25.22 -35.58
CA LEU A 425 13.30 -26.49 -34.89
C LEU A 425 14.76 -26.93 -35.00
N ASP A 426 15.42 -26.55 -36.09
CA ASP A 426 16.85 -26.72 -36.32
C ASP A 426 17.40 -25.34 -36.72
N ARG A 427 18.18 -24.73 -35.84
CA ARG A 427 18.74 -23.38 -36.06
C ARG A 427 19.91 -23.38 -37.04
N LEU A 428 20.41 -24.56 -37.41
CA LEU A 428 21.59 -24.73 -38.26
C LEU A 428 21.24 -25.30 -39.65
N LYS A 429 20.02 -25.79 -39.86
CA LYS A 429 19.51 -26.05 -41.21
C LYS A 429 19.16 -24.72 -41.90
N PRO A 430 19.54 -24.55 -43.19
CA PRO A 430 19.24 -23.36 -43.98
C PRO A 430 17.77 -22.93 -43.90
#